data_AF-A0A4U3FCT3-F1
#
_entry.id   AF-A0A4U3FCT3-F1
#
_cell.length_a   1.000
_cell.length_b   1.000
_cell.length_c   1.000
_cell.angle_alpha   90.00
_cell.angle_beta   90.00
_cell.angle_gamma   90.00
#
_symmetry.space_group_name_H-M   'P 1'
#
loop_
_entity.id
_entity.type
_entity.pdbx_description
1 polymer ?
#
loop_
_entity_poly.entity_id
_entity_poly.type
_entity_poly.pdbx_seq_one_letter_code
_entity_poly.pdbx_strand_id
1 'polypeptide(L)'
;MKFLVGMRNLKTALAVFICIIISQLLQLEYPFYAVIATIIAMENSVTNSYTVGKNRMMGTLVGAAIGFVFAWIDPHSAVYSAIGIVIVIYICNLLKWNKSISIASIVFLAIMLNLRPGESPFLYGMHRVADTLIGISVAVLVNYLVFPPDHERSMEQMRSVLRKHLTKLAHELLREGGTIHISPLKKDMANLEKAYETYASEFHLKKNKQQMLEHLEQEIDVYHNTYSHMRMIRLLTDELPTHHHWDLPEQHHSHLMAQLPLDTSSQQIIYNYHVSCILQEMSTLGLLIPSHIAQPFSSSST
;
A
#
# COMPACT_ATOMS: atom_id res chain seq x y z
N MET A 1 -14.76 21.80 -14.06
CA MET A 1 -14.24 20.75 -13.15
C MET A 1 -14.47 21.21 -11.71
N LYS A 2 -15.27 20.49 -10.91
CA LYS A 2 -15.46 20.81 -9.49
C LYS A 2 -14.39 20.09 -8.67
N PHE A 3 -13.37 20.82 -8.21
CA PHE A 3 -12.41 20.31 -7.23
C PHE A 3 -13.12 20.22 -5.87
N LEU A 4 -13.70 19.07 -5.56
CA LEU A 4 -14.20 18.79 -4.22
C LEU A 4 -13.00 18.57 -3.31
N VAL A 5 -12.83 19.44 -2.31
CA VAL A 5 -11.82 19.27 -1.26
C VAL A 5 -12.15 17.98 -0.51
N GLY A 6 -11.28 16.98 -0.60
CA GLY A 6 -11.48 15.70 0.08
C GLY A 6 -11.52 15.87 1.59
N MET A 7 -12.30 15.04 2.28
CA MET A 7 -12.44 15.06 3.76
C MET A 7 -11.09 15.04 4.49
N ARG A 8 -10.10 14.34 3.92
CA ARG A 8 -8.72 14.33 4.44
C ARG A 8 -8.12 15.74 4.52
N ASN A 9 -8.29 16.55 3.49
CA ASN A 9 -7.71 17.88 3.43
C ASN A 9 -8.37 18.81 4.46
N LEU A 10 -9.68 18.66 4.68
CA LEU A 10 -10.41 19.43 5.69
C LEU A 10 -9.95 19.06 7.11
N LYS A 11 -9.80 17.76 7.43
CA LYS A 11 -9.27 17.35 8.74
C LYS A 11 -7.83 17.79 8.95
N THR A 12 -6.99 17.78 7.90
CA THR A 12 -5.61 18.29 8.00
C THR A 12 -5.61 19.78 8.31
N ALA A 13 -6.43 20.58 7.61
CA ALA A 13 -6.55 22.01 7.89
C ALA A 13 -7.02 22.28 9.33
N LEU A 14 -7.99 21.51 9.82
CA LEU A 14 -8.46 21.60 11.21
C LEU A 14 -7.35 21.22 12.21
N ALA A 15 -6.61 20.15 11.95
CA ALA A 15 -5.50 19.74 12.82
C ALA A 15 -4.40 20.80 12.88
N VAL A 16 -4.07 21.41 11.75
CA VAL A 16 -3.12 22.54 11.69
C VAL A 16 -3.64 23.72 12.52
N PHE A 17 -4.91 24.10 12.35
CA PHE A 17 -5.52 25.17 13.13
C PHE A 17 -5.45 24.89 14.64
N ILE A 18 -5.82 23.69 15.08
CA ILE A 18 -5.75 23.27 16.47
C ILE A 18 -4.30 23.29 16.98
N CYS A 19 -3.35 22.79 16.19
CA CYS A 19 -1.94 22.77 16.57
C CYS A 19 -1.37 24.17 16.75
N ILE A 20 -1.74 25.13 15.89
CA ILE A 20 -1.32 26.53 16.03
C ILE A 20 -1.84 27.13 17.33
N ILE A 21 -3.13 26.92 17.66
CA ILE A 21 -3.70 27.41 18.91
C ILE A 21 -2.99 26.79 20.12
N ILE A 22 -2.78 25.47 20.12
CA ILE A 22 -2.04 24.79 21.19
C ILE A 22 -0.62 25.35 21.32
N SER A 23 0.06 25.58 20.19
CA SER A 23 1.42 26.13 20.18
C SER A 23 1.49 27.54 20.77
N GLN A 24 0.48 28.38 20.51
CA GLN A 24 0.37 29.71 21.09
C GLN A 24 0.08 29.66 22.60
N LEU A 25 -0.82 28.77 23.03
CA LEU A 25 -1.16 28.58 24.44
C LEU A 25 0.02 28.06 25.27
N LEU A 26 0.82 27.16 24.69
CA LEU A 26 2.03 26.62 25.32
C LEU A 26 3.27 27.52 25.14
N GLN A 27 3.14 28.64 24.42
CA GLN A 27 4.23 29.57 24.11
C GLN A 27 5.46 28.85 23.53
N LEU A 28 5.23 27.94 22.57
CA LEU A 28 6.32 27.19 21.96
C LEU A 28 7.28 28.16 21.25
N GLU A 29 8.58 27.98 21.50
CA GLU A 29 9.67 28.75 20.87
C GLU A 29 9.61 28.64 19.34
N TYR A 30 9.25 27.45 18.83
CA TYR A 30 9.26 27.14 17.40
C TYR A 30 8.01 26.41 16.90
N PRO A 31 6.84 27.08 16.87
CA PRO A 31 5.54 26.48 16.49
C PRO A 31 5.54 25.80 15.11
N PHE A 32 6.39 26.29 14.21
CA PHE A 32 6.56 25.75 12.86
C PHE A 32 6.80 24.24 12.84
N TYR A 33 7.63 23.71 13.75
CA TYR A 33 7.98 22.29 13.76
C TYR A 33 6.85 21.41 14.28
N ALA A 34 6.05 21.91 15.23
CA ALA A 34 4.85 21.24 15.70
C ALA A 34 3.80 21.15 14.57
N VAL A 35 3.61 22.23 13.82
CA VAL A 35 2.67 22.26 12.68
C VAL A 35 3.12 21.30 11.57
N ILE A 36 4.40 21.31 11.19
CA ILE A 36 4.90 20.34 10.19
C ILE A 36 4.78 18.90 10.69
N ALA A 37 5.07 18.64 11.96
CA ALA A 37 4.88 17.32 12.53
C ALA A 37 3.40 16.88 12.47
N THR A 38 2.47 17.81 12.69
CA THR A 38 1.03 17.57 12.56
C THR A 38 0.66 17.19 11.13
N ILE A 39 1.12 17.95 10.14
CA ILE A 39 0.82 17.70 8.73
C ILE A 39 1.36 16.35 8.28
N ILE A 40 2.60 16.03 8.65
CA ILE A 40 3.26 14.78 8.24
C ILE A 40 2.66 13.58 8.96
N ALA A 41 2.27 13.71 10.22
CA ALA A 41 1.60 12.63 10.94
C ALA A 41 0.13 12.47 10.54
N MET A 42 -0.48 13.42 9.82
CA MET A 42 -1.88 13.31 9.38
C MET A 42 -2.01 12.36 8.18
N GLU A 43 -2.57 11.18 8.45
CA GLU A 43 -2.63 10.09 7.48
C GLU A 43 -4.07 9.66 7.15
N ASN A 44 -4.20 8.71 6.22
CA ASN A 44 -5.50 8.17 5.83
C ASN A 44 -6.14 7.29 6.91
N SER A 45 -5.34 6.65 7.78
CA SER A 45 -5.78 5.82 8.90
C SER A 45 -5.16 6.29 10.20
N VAL A 46 -5.76 5.96 11.35
CA VAL A 46 -5.22 6.33 12.67
C VAL A 46 -3.92 5.57 12.95
N THR A 47 -3.84 4.32 12.51
CA THR A 47 -2.67 3.44 12.67
C THR A 47 -1.48 3.91 11.87
N ASN A 48 -1.69 4.34 10.63
CA ASN A 48 -0.63 4.91 9.81
C ASN A 48 -0.18 6.26 10.39
N SER A 49 -1.12 7.08 10.88
CA SER A 49 -0.79 8.34 11.56
C SER A 49 0.13 8.12 12.77
N TYR A 50 -0.21 7.15 13.61
CA TYR A 50 0.64 6.75 14.73
C TYR A 50 2.00 6.19 14.27
N THR A 51 2.01 5.34 13.24
CA THR A 51 3.25 4.73 12.71
C THR A 51 4.20 5.79 12.12
N VAL A 52 3.66 6.70 11.31
CA VAL A 52 4.42 7.82 10.74
C VAL A 52 4.89 8.77 11.85
N GLY A 53 4.04 9.07 12.83
CA GLY A 53 4.40 9.84 14.02
C GLY A 53 5.55 9.20 14.79
N LYS A 54 5.49 7.89 15.07
CA LYS A 54 6.57 7.15 15.74
C LYS A 54 7.87 7.25 14.97
N ASN A 55 7.87 7.00 13.65
CA ASN A 55 9.08 7.13 12.82
C ASN A 55 9.66 8.55 12.88
N ARG A 56 8.78 9.57 12.83
CA ARG A 56 9.19 10.97 12.96
C ARG A 56 9.83 11.26 14.31
N MET A 57 9.26 10.76 15.40
CA MET A 57 9.82 10.92 16.75
C MET A 57 11.20 10.26 16.86
N MET A 58 11.34 9.03 16.36
CA MET A 58 12.61 8.29 16.35
C MET A 58 13.68 9.02 15.54
N GLY A 59 13.33 9.52 14.35
CA GLY A 59 14.22 10.32 13.53
C GLY A 59 14.63 11.62 14.22
N THR A 60 13.67 12.31 14.86
CA THR A 60 13.92 13.56 15.59
C THR A 60 14.88 13.33 16.76
N LEU A 61 14.74 12.24 17.50
CA LEU A 61 15.65 11.90 18.61
C LEU A 61 17.08 11.66 18.10
N VAL A 62 17.26 10.87 17.04
CA VAL A 62 18.60 10.62 16.45
C VAL A 62 19.20 11.89 15.89
N GLY A 63 18.44 12.64 15.09
CA GLY A 63 18.88 13.90 14.52
C GLY A 63 19.24 14.93 15.59
N ALA A 64 18.46 15.01 16.67
CA ALA A 64 18.73 15.89 17.79
C ALA A 64 19.98 15.49 18.58
N ALA A 65 20.16 14.20 18.86
CA ALA A 65 21.32 13.70 19.58
C ALA A 65 22.63 13.95 18.82
N ILE A 66 22.67 13.60 17.52
CA ILE A 66 23.86 13.82 16.69
C ILE A 66 24.07 15.32 16.42
N GLY A 67 22.98 16.07 16.20
CA GLY A 67 23.02 17.51 16.00
C GLY A 67 23.61 18.25 17.19
N PHE A 68 23.21 17.86 18.41
CA PHE A 68 23.79 18.37 19.64
C PHE A 68 25.31 18.14 19.70
N VAL A 69 25.78 16.92 19.46
CA VAL A 69 27.21 16.58 19.53
C VAL A 69 28.03 17.39 18.52
N PHE A 70 27.56 17.49 17.27
CA PHE A 70 28.29 18.17 16.21
C PHE A 70 28.23 19.70 16.34
N ALA A 71 27.08 20.25 16.72
CA ALA A 71 26.94 21.68 16.97
C ALA A 71 27.70 22.16 18.21
N TRP A 72 28.04 21.25 19.13
CA TRP A 72 28.96 21.56 20.24
C TRP A 72 30.41 21.70 19.77
N ILE A 73 30.80 21.00 18.69
CA ILE A 73 32.16 21.05 18.14
C ILE A 73 32.33 22.32 17.30
N ASP A 74 31.52 22.46 16.25
CA ASP A 74 31.63 23.56 15.29
C ASP A 74 30.29 23.72 14.54
N PRO A 75 29.35 24.50 15.08
CA PRO A 75 28.06 24.76 14.43
C PRO A 75 28.27 25.53 13.12
N HIS A 76 27.32 25.44 12.19
CA HIS A 76 27.37 26.06 10.85
C HIS A 76 28.46 25.55 9.89
N SER A 77 29.29 24.60 10.34
CA SER A 77 30.37 24.06 9.51
C SER A 77 29.87 23.05 8.47
N ALA A 78 30.23 23.30 7.21
CA ALA A 78 29.86 22.44 6.09
C ALA A 78 30.49 21.03 6.19
N VAL A 79 31.75 20.96 6.65
CA VAL A 79 32.49 19.69 6.79
C VAL A 79 31.85 18.83 7.87
N TYR A 80 31.60 19.39 9.05
CA TYR A 80 30.94 18.67 10.14
C TYR A 80 29.49 18.29 9.80
N SER A 81 28.78 19.13 9.04
CA SER A 81 27.44 18.79 8.53
C SER A 81 27.47 17.58 7.59
N ALA A 82 28.43 17.51 6.67
CA ALA A 82 28.56 16.38 5.75
C ALA A 82 28.89 15.07 6.50
N ILE A 83 29.85 15.11 7.42
CA ILE A 83 30.22 13.95 8.24
C ILE A 83 29.04 13.52 9.12
N GLY A 84 28.36 14.47 9.76
CA GLY A 84 27.22 14.18 10.63
C GLY A 84 26.05 13.55 9.88
N ILE A 85 25.76 13.96 8.65
CA ILE A 85 24.74 13.29 7.81
C ILE A 85 25.09 11.82 7.58
N VAL A 86 26.35 11.52 7.23
CA VAL A 86 26.79 10.13 7.01
C VAL A 86 26.57 9.30 8.27
N ILE A 87 26.89 9.85 9.43
CA ILE A 87 26.69 9.19 10.73
C ILE A 87 25.20 8.99 11.03
N VAL A 88 24.36 10.00 10.83
CA VAL A 88 22.91 9.90 11.03
C VAL A 88 22.32 8.80 10.16
N ILE A 89 22.67 8.75 8.88
CA ILE A 89 22.22 7.73 7.94
C ILE A 89 22.69 6.34 8.40
N TYR A 90 23.97 6.21 8.76
CA TYR A 90 24.55 4.97 9.23
C TYR A 90 23.84 4.42 10.48
N ILE A 91 23.60 5.27 11.48
CA ILE A 91 22.89 4.89 12.72
C ILE A 91 21.46 4.46 12.41
N CYS A 92 20.74 5.22 11.58
CA CYS A 92 19.36 4.87 11.23
C CYS A 92 19.30 3.54 10.45
N ASN A 93 20.25 3.28 9.55
CA ASN A 93 20.36 2.00 8.84
C ASN A 93 20.65 0.84 9.80
N LEU A 94 21.60 1.03 10.74
CA LEU A 94 21.95 0.03 11.74
C LEU A 94 20.74 -0.38 12.60
N LEU A 95 19.91 0.60 12.95
CA LEU A 95 18.67 0.39 13.71
C LEU A 95 17.48 -0.08 12.85
N LYS A 96 17.68 -0.23 11.53
CA LYS A 96 16.63 -0.56 10.53
C LYS A 96 15.50 0.47 10.48
N TRP A 97 15.79 1.74 10.78
CA TRP A 97 14.83 2.86 10.78
C TRP A 97 14.85 3.64 9.46
N ASN A 98 14.75 2.91 8.34
CA ASN A 98 14.86 3.49 6.99
C ASN A 98 13.88 4.65 6.74
N LYS A 99 12.66 4.55 7.29
CA LYS A 99 11.62 5.58 7.17
C LYS A 99 11.92 6.86 7.96
N SER A 100 12.88 6.81 8.89
CA SER A 100 13.24 7.92 9.77
C SER A 100 14.47 8.69 9.29
N ILE A 101 15.23 8.15 8.33
CA ILE A 101 16.52 8.72 7.86
C ILE A 101 16.34 10.18 7.43
N SER A 102 15.40 10.45 6.51
CA SER A 102 15.21 11.81 5.98
C SER A 102 14.86 12.81 7.08
N ILE A 103 14.00 12.42 8.03
CA ILE A 103 13.60 13.28 9.15
C ILE A 103 14.78 13.51 10.10
N ALA A 104 15.55 12.47 10.40
CA ALA A 104 16.74 12.58 11.25
C ALA A 104 17.77 13.54 10.64
N SER A 105 18.02 13.43 9.33
CA SER A 105 18.93 14.33 8.62
C SER A 105 18.43 15.78 8.63
N ILE A 106 17.12 16.00 8.44
CA ILE A 106 16.53 17.35 8.50
C ILE A 106 16.68 17.95 9.89
N VAL A 107 16.42 17.19 10.97
CA VAL A 107 16.54 17.69 12.34
C VAL A 107 18.00 17.97 12.71
N PHE A 108 18.91 17.07 12.32
CA PHE A 108 20.35 17.28 12.46
C PHE A 108 20.79 18.59 11.79
N LEU A 109 20.43 18.79 10.52
CA LEU A 109 20.76 20.02 9.79
C LEU A 109 20.06 21.25 10.38
N ALA A 110 18.83 21.09 10.87
CA ALA A 110 18.12 22.19 11.51
C ALA A 110 18.87 22.71 12.74
N ILE A 111 19.53 21.83 13.50
CA ILE A 111 20.38 22.21 14.63
C ILE A 111 21.70 22.81 14.13
N MET A 112 22.37 22.15 13.18
CA MET A 112 23.68 22.63 12.68
C MET A 112 23.61 24.00 12.03
N LEU A 113 22.52 24.33 11.33
CA LEU A 113 22.44 25.51 10.46
C LEU A 113 21.58 26.65 11.01
N ASN A 114 20.69 26.41 11.99
CA ASN A 114 19.79 27.45 12.51
C ASN A 114 20.07 27.85 13.95
N LEU A 115 21.12 27.31 14.57
CA LEU A 115 21.47 27.67 15.95
C LEU A 115 21.86 29.15 16.02
N ARG A 116 21.15 29.92 16.85
CA ARG A 116 21.42 31.35 17.02
C ARG A 116 22.62 31.58 17.95
N PRO A 117 23.33 32.71 17.83
CA PRO A 117 24.40 33.06 18.76
C PRO A 117 23.88 33.05 20.21
N GLY A 118 24.56 32.31 21.09
CA GLY A 118 24.21 32.17 22.50
C GLY A 118 23.11 31.14 22.81
N GLU A 119 22.53 30.50 21.79
CA GLU A 119 21.54 29.43 21.99
C GLU A 119 22.22 28.08 22.27
N SER A 120 21.68 27.32 23.22
CA SER A 120 22.18 25.98 23.53
C SER A 120 21.70 24.95 22.49
N PRO A 121 22.60 24.20 21.83
CA PRO A 121 22.18 23.13 20.91
C PRO A 121 21.36 22.04 21.60
N PHE A 122 21.60 21.80 22.90
CA PHE A 122 20.82 20.85 23.70
C PHE A 122 19.38 21.32 23.87
N LEU A 123 19.19 22.59 24.27
CA LEU A 123 17.87 23.16 24.48
C LEU A 123 17.08 23.21 23.16
N TYR A 124 17.73 23.62 22.07
CA TYR A 124 17.13 23.59 20.74
C TYR A 124 16.69 22.16 20.36
N GLY A 125 17.55 21.17 20.58
CA GLY A 125 17.21 19.76 20.35
C GLY A 125 16.00 19.29 21.16
N MET A 126 15.93 19.67 22.44
CA MET A 126 14.78 19.39 23.31
C MET A 126 13.49 20.03 22.78
N HIS A 127 13.53 21.27 22.31
CA HIS A 127 12.40 21.90 21.65
C HIS A 127 11.96 21.12 20.40
N ARG A 128 12.90 20.66 19.56
CA ARG A 128 12.56 19.83 18.37
C ARG A 128 11.80 18.56 18.75
N VAL A 129 12.22 17.90 19.81
CA VAL A 129 11.57 16.68 20.33
C VAL A 129 10.17 17.00 20.88
N ALA A 130 10.05 18.03 21.71
CA ALA A 130 8.77 18.45 22.30
C ALA A 130 7.76 18.91 21.24
N ASP A 131 8.17 19.81 20.35
CA ASP A 131 7.34 20.33 19.26
C ASP A 131 6.83 19.17 18.38
N THR A 132 7.70 18.23 18.05
CA THR A 132 7.36 17.05 17.24
C THR A 132 6.33 16.18 17.96
N LEU A 133 6.50 15.93 19.26
CA LEU A 133 5.57 15.14 20.05
C LEU A 133 4.18 15.79 20.13
N ILE A 134 4.14 17.11 20.34
CA ILE A 134 2.87 17.87 20.37
C ILE A 134 2.18 17.75 19.02
N GLY A 135 2.89 17.99 17.91
CA GLY A 135 2.30 17.91 16.57
C GLY A 135 1.77 16.51 16.23
N ILE A 136 2.52 15.45 16.57
CA ILE A 136 2.07 14.07 16.39
C ILE A 136 0.80 13.81 17.22
N SER A 137 0.77 14.27 18.48
CA SER A 137 -0.37 14.07 19.37
C SER A 137 -1.63 14.73 18.81
N VAL A 138 -1.52 15.97 18.31
CA VAL A 138 -2.63 16.66 17.66
C VAL A 138 -3.10 15.91 16.41
N ALA A 139 -2.17 15.47 15.56
CA ALA A 139 -2.54 14.73 14.35
C ALA A 139 -3.28 13.43 14.67
N VAL A 140 -2.77 12.62 15.60
CA VAL A 140 -3.37 11.34 15.98
C VAL A 140 -4.75 11.56 16.62
N LEU A 141 -4.87 12.54 17.54
CA LEU A 141 -6.14 12.84 18.20
C LEU A 141 -7.19 13.36 17.22
N VAL A 142 -6.83 14.27 16.33
CA VAL A 142 -7.77 14.78 15.32
C VAL A 142 -8.17 13.69 14.35
N ASN A 143 -7.23 12.86 13.90
CA ASN A 143 -7.51 11.74 13.01
C ASN A 143 -8.41 10.68 13.65
N TYR A 144 -8.33 10.54 14.98
CA TYR A 144 -9.17 9.64 15.76
C TYR A 144 -10.57 10.20 16.04
N LEU A 145 -10.67 11.47 16.43
CA LEU A 145 -11.92 12.06 16.93
C LEU A 145 -12.76 12.73 15.83
N VAL A 146 -12.13 13.26 14.78
CA VAL A 146 -12.81 14.08 13.77
C VAL A 146 -13.02 13.27 12.50
N PHE A 147 -14.26 12.80 12.29
CA PHE A 147 -14.65 11.96 11.16
C PHE A 147 -13.67 10.80 10.96
N PRO A 148 -13.61 9.85 11.92
CA PRO A 148 -12.71 8.71 11.82
C PRO A 148 -12.92 8.03 10.47
N PRO A 149 -11.82 7.68 9.78
CA PRO A 149 -11.93 7.26 8.40
C PRO A 149 -12.66 5.91 8.29
N ASP A 150 -13.69 5.87 7.45
CA ASP A 150 -14.58 4.71 7.29
C ASP A 150 -13.96 3.65 6.36
N HIS A 151 -13.03 2.88 6.91
CA HIS A 151 -12.28 1.86 6.19
C HIS A 151 -13.16 0.65 5.81
N GLU A 152 -14.16 0.35 6.63
CA GLU A 152 -15.13 -0.72 6.39
C GLU A 152 -15.90 -0.44 5.09
N ARG A 153 -16.46 0.76 4.94
CA ARG A 153 -17.17 1.15 3.71
C ARG A 153 -16.26 1.14 2.49
N SER A 154 -15.02 1.61 2.61
CA SER A 154 -14.06 1.61 1.49
C SER A 154 -13.72 0.18 1.04
N MET A 155 -13.54 -0.72 2.00
CA MET A 155 -13.27 -2.14 1.75
C MET A 155 -14.48 -2.82 1.11
N GLU A 156 -15.69 -2.59 1.62
CA GLU A 156 -16.94 -3.11 1.02
C GLU A 156 -17.15 -2.62 -0.41
N GLN A 157 -16.80 -1.36 -0.70
CA GLN A 157 -16.86 -0.82 -2.06
C GLN A 157 -15.92 -1.55 -3.01
N MET A 158 -14.65 -1.73 -2.64
CA MET A 158 -13.70 -2.50 -3.46
C MET A 158 -14.13 -3.96 -3.62
N ARG A 159 -14.62 -4.59 -2.55
CA ARG A 159 -15.18 -5.95 -2.57
C ARG A 159 -16.34 -6.03 -3.57
N SER A 160 -17.28 -5.10 -3.53
CA SER A 160 -18.41 -5.06 -4.47
C SER A 160 -17.97 -4.84 -5.92
N VAL A 161 -16.94 -4.03 -6.17
CA VAL A 161 -16.42 -3.79 -7.53
C VAL A 161 -15.79 -5.06 -8.08
N LEU A 162 -14.89 -5.68 -7.32
CA LEU A 162 -14.24 -6.93 -7.72
C LEU A 162 -15.27 -8.03 -7.97
N ARG A 163 -16.21 -8.23 -7.04
CA ARG A 163 -17.26 -9.24 -7.15
C ARG A 163 -18.07 -9.09 -8.45
N LYS A 164 -18.48 -7.86 -8.79
CA LYS A 164 -19.23 -7.57 -10.02
C LYS A 164 -18.41 -7.84 -11.28
N HIS A 165 -17.16 -7.38 -11.31
CA HIS A 165 -16.27 -7.59 -12.47
C HIS A 165 -15.93 -9.06 -12.66
N LEU A 166 -15.62 -9.78 -11.58
CA LEU A 166 -15.32 -11.21 -11.63
C LEU A 166 -16.53 -12.02 -12.12
N THR A 167 -17.73 -11.73 -11.60
CA THR A 167 -18.96 -12.41 -12.07
C THR A 167 -19.16 -12.19 -13.57
N LYS A 168 -19.02 -10.94 -14.04
CA LYS A 168 -19.19 -10.58 -15.44
C LYS A 168 -18.17 -11.32 -16.33
N LEU A 169 -16.88 -11.20 -15.99
CA LEU A 169 -15.81 -11.78 -16.81
C LEU A 169 -15.78 -13.31 -16.75
N ALA A 170 -16.08 -13.93 -15.61
CA ALA A 170 -16.21 -15.38 -15.52
C ALA A 170 -17.37 -15.86 -16.39
N HIS A 171 -18.51 -15.16 -16.38
CA HIS A 171 -19.65 -15.51 -17.23
C HIS A 171 -19.33 -15.39 -18.72
N GLU A 172 -18.67 -14.29 -19.14
CA GLU A 172 -18.21 -14.09 -20.51
C GLU A 172 -17.22 -15.19 -20.94
N LEU A 173 -16.19 -15.46 -20.12
CA LEU A 173 -15.18 -16.51 -20.39
C LEU A 173 -15.82 -17.89 -20.59
N LEU A 174 -16.70 -18.28 -19.68
CA LEU A 174 -17.33 -19.60 -19.69
C LEU A 174 -18.31 -19.76 -20.87
N ARG A 175 -18.94 -18.67 -21.30
CA ARG A 175 -19.91 -18.69 -22.39
C ARG A 175 -19.26 -18.60 -23.78
N GLU A 176 -18.15 -17.89 -23.90
CA GLU A 176 -17.41 -17.75 -25.17
C GLU A 176 -16.38 -18.86 -25.36
N GLY A 177 -15.95 -19.52 -24.28
CA GLY A 177 -15.00 -20.62 -24.36
C GLY A 177 -13.56 -20.18 -24.60
N GLY A 178 -13.24 -18.90 -24.40
CA GLY A 178 -11.88 -18.37 -24.56
C GLY A 178 -11.83 -16.87 -24.79
N THR A 179 -10.61 -16.35 -25.01
CA THR A 179 -10.29 -15.04 -25.61
C THR A 179 -10.90 -13.77 -24.99
N ILE A 180 -11.01 -13.70 -23.65
CA ILE A 180 -11.39 -12.45 -22.94
C ILE A 180 -10.24 -11.77 -22.18
N HIS A 181 -10.30 -10.44 -22.07
CA HIS A 181 -9.30 -9.64 -21.35
C HIS A 181 -9.56 -9.58 -19.84
N ILE A 182 -8.95 -10.52 -19.09
CA ILE A 182 -9.12 -10.65 -17.62
C ILE A 182 -8.16 -9.79 -16.78
N SER A 183 -7.20 -9.09 -17.40
CA SER A 183 -6.19 -8.28 -16.69
C SER A 183 -6.74 -7.23 -15.69
N PRO A 184 -7.95 -6.62 -15.89
CA PRO A 184 -8.50 -5.67 -14.93
C PRO A 184 -8.71 -6.28 -13.53
N LEU A 185 -9.02 -7.59 -13.45
CA LEU A 185 -9.24 -8.28 -12.18
C LEU A 185 -8.02 -8.23 -11.27
N LYS A 186 -6.81 -8.33 -11.84
CA LYS A 186 -5.56 -8.23 -11.07
C LYS A 186 -5.45 -6.90 -10.31
N LYS A 187 -5.88 -5.80 -10.95
CA LYS A 187 -5.88 -4.47 -10.33
C LYS A 187 -6.95 -4.39 -9.25
N ASP A 188 -8.14 -4.91 -9.50
CA ASP A 188 -9.25 -4.87 -8.54
C ASP A 188 -8.96 -5.71 -7.29
N MET A 189 -8.31 -6.88 -7.46
CA MET A 189 -7.82 -7.71 -6.36
C MET A 189 -6.77 -6.98 -5.53
N ALA A 190 -5.77 -6.37 -6.16
CA ALA A 190 -4.75 -5.59 -5.46
C ALA A 190 -5.35 -4.39 -4.68
N ASN A 191 -6.40 -3.77 -5.22
CA ASN A 191 -7.11 -2.69 -4.51
C ASN A 191 -7.88 -3.21 -3.29
N LEU A 192 -8.54 -4.37 -3.40
CA LEU A 192 -9.24 -5.00 -2.28
C LEU A 192 -8.26 -5.44 -1.19
N GLU A 193 -7.16 -6.10 -1.54
CA GLU A 193 -6.10 -6.50 -0.61
C GLU A 193 -5.58 -5.30 0.19
N LYS A 194 -5.26 -4.20 -0.51
CA LYS A 194 -4.81 -2.98 0.14
C LYS A 194 -5.86 -2.39 1.09
N ALA A 195 -7.14 -2.43 0.70
CA ALA A 195 -8.23 -1.96 1.56
C ALA A 195 -8.41 -2.86 2.78
N TYR A 196 -8.30 -4.18 2.61
CA TYR A 196 -8.29 -5.18 3.68
C TYR A 196 -7.15 -4.93 4.66
N GLU A 197 -5.90 -4.82 4.19
CA GLU A 197 -4.74 -4.55 5.05
C GLU A 197 -4.91 -3.27 5.88
N THR A 198 -5.42 -2.22 5.23
CA THR A 198 -5.66 -0.93 5.91
C THR A 198 -6.69 -1.11 7.02
N TYR A 199 -7.81 -1.79 6.73
CA TYR A 199 -8.87 -2.05 7.70
C TYR A 199 -8.45 -3.02 8.83
N ALA A 200 -7.71 -4.08 8.49
CA ALA A 200 -7.16 -5.04 9.45
C ALA A 200 -6.13 -4.42 10.40
N SER A 201 -5.48 -3.33 9.98
CA SER A 201 -4.51 -2.63 10.82
C SER A 201 -5.14 -1.75 11.91
N GLU A 202 -6.42 -1.34 11.78
CA GLU A 202 -7.12 -0.34 12.63
C GLU A 202 -7.20 -0.72 14.12
N PHE A 203 -6.94 0.23 15.02
CA PHE A 203 -6.81 -0.01 16.48
C PHE A 203 -8.14 -0.43 17.16
N HIS A 204 -9.30 -0.18 16.55
CA HIS A 204 -10.62 -0.39 17.16
C HIS A 204 -11.35 -1.64 16.67
N LEU A 205 -10.63 -2.66 16.21
CA LEU A 205 -11.25 -3.92 15.81
C LEU A 205 -11.91 -4.60 17.02
N LYS A 206 -13.22 -4.38 17.17
CA LYS A 206 -14.08 -5.12 18.10
C LYS A 206 -14.05 -6.59 17.70
N LYS A 207 -14.14 -7.50 18.68
CA LYS A 207 -14.11 -8.96 18.48
C LYS A 207 -15.06 -9.47 17.39
N ASN A 208 -16.24 -8.85 17.21
CA ASN A 208 -17.20 -9.19 16.15
C ASN A 208 -16.67 -8.94 14.72
N LYS A 209 -15.70 -8.02 14.54
CA LYS A 209 -15.10 -7.69 13.25
C LYS A 209 -13.95 -8.62 12.86
N GLN A 210 -13.40 -9.38 13.81
CA GLN A 210 -12.31 -10.33 13.56
C GLN A 210 -12.81 -11.55 12.75
N GLN A 211 -13.98 -12.08 13.08
CA GLN A 211 -14.61 -13.13 12.28
C GLN A 211 -14.92 -12.65 10.85
N MET A 212 -15.32 -11.39 10.69
CA MET A 212 -15.55 -10.81 9.37
C MET A 212 -14.26 -10.70 8.56
N LEU A 213 -13.14 -10.35 9.20
CA LEU A 213 -11.82 -10.31 8.55
C LEU A 213 -11.39 -11.70 8.08
N GLU A 214 -11.56 -12.74 8.92
CA GLU A 214 -11.26 -14.13 8.55
C GLU A 214 -12.08 -14.59 7.33
N HIS A 215 -13.38 -14.26 7.30
CA HIS A 215 -14.22 -14.57 6.14
C HIS A 215 -13.77 -13.82 4.88
N LEU A 216 -13.32 -12.57 5.03
CA LEU A 216 -12.88 -11.76 3.90
C LEU A 216 -11.53 -12.22 3.35
N GLU A 217 -10.63 -12.67 4.22
CA GLU A 217 -9.36 -13.28 3.82
C GLU A 217 -9.61 -14.55 2.98
N GLN A 218 -10.50 -15.43 3.43
CA GLN A 218 -10.93 -16.60 2.66
C GLN A 218 -11.56 -16.20 1.32
N GLU A 219 -12.35 -15.13 1.29
CA GLU A 219 -12.94 -14.63 0.05
C GLU A 219 -11.88 -14.12 -0.95
N ILE A 220 -10.83 -13.45 -0.46
CA ILE A 220 -9.70 -13.00 -1.27
C ILE A 220 -8.98 -14.19 -1.89
N ASP A 221 -8.76 -15.27 -1.13
CA ASP A 221 -8.16 -16.51 -1.66
C ASP A 221 -9.01 -17.11 -2.79
N VAL A 222 -10.33 -17.15 -2.60
CA VAL A 222 -11.26 -17.63 -3.64
C VAL A 222 -11.19 -16.77 -4.90
N TYR A 223 -11.03 -15.44 -4.78
CA TYR A 223 -10.82 -14.57 -5.94
C TYR A 223 -9.51 -14.88 -6.68
N HIS A 224 -8.41 -15.14 -5.98
CA HIS A 224 -7.13 -15.55 -6.58
C HIS A 224 -7.20 -16.89 -7.29
N ASN A 225 -7.86 -17.88 -6.67
CA ASN A 225 -8.08 -19.19 -7.27
C ASN A 225 -8.90 -19.08 -8.56
N THR A 226 -10.02 -18.35 -8.49
CA THR A 226 -10.90 -18.12 -9.65
C THR A 226 -10.13 -17.45 -10.79
N TYR A 227 -9.40 -16.36 -10.50
CA TYR A 227 -8.58 -15.67 -11.49
C TYR A 227 -7.53 -16.59 -12.12
N SER A 228 -6.89 -17.45 -11.32
CA SER A 228 -5.89 -18.41 -11.80
C SER A 228 -6.51 -19.42 -12.76
N HIS A 229 -7.68 -19.98 -12.44
CA HIS A 229 -8.39 -20.88 -13.34
C HIS A 229 -8.85 -20.19 -14.63
N MET A 230 -9.36 -18.95 -14.52
CA MET A 230 -9.70 -18.13 -15.70
C MET A 230 -8.49 -17.91 -16.61
N ARG A 231 -7.32 -17.65 -16.02
CA ARG A 231 -6.06 -17.50 -16.74
C ARG A 231 -5.63 -18.81 -17.42
N MET A 232 -5.81 -19.96 -16.79
CA MET A 232 -5.50 -21.25 -17.41
C MET A 232 -6.40 -21.57 -18.60
N ILE A 233 -7.70 -21.31 -18.49
CA ILE A 233 -8.62 -21.43 -19.64
C ILE A 233 -8.13 -20.55 -20.78
N ARG A 234 -7.82 -19.27 -20.50
CA ARG A 234 -7.32 -18.35 -21.51
C ARG A 234 -6.03 -18.84 -22.18
N LEU A 235 -5.05 -19.34 -21.41
CA LEU A 235 -3.80 -19.88 -21.95
C LEU A 235 -4.01 -21.13 -22.81
N LEU A 236 -5.06 -21.90 -22.54
CA LEU A 236 -5.42 -23.09 -23.30
C LEU A 236 -6.16 -22.75 -24.61
N THR A 237 -6.94 -21.67 -24.61
CA THR A 237 -7.85 -21.29 -25.70
C THR A 237 -7.29 -20.20 -26.62
N ASP A 238 -6.39 -19.36 -26.12
CA ASP A 238 -5.71 -18.36 -26.94
C ASP A 238 -4.82 -19.12 -27.94
N GLU A 239 -4.96 -18.84 -29.24
CA GLU A 239 -4.03 -19.36 -30.24
C GLU A 239 -2.62 -18.90 -29.86
N LEU A 240 -1.69 -19.86 -29.68
CA LEU A 240 -0.26 -19.54 -29.63
C LEU A 240 0.03 -18.68 -30.87
N PRO A 241 0.68 -17.52 -30.74
CA PRO A 241 1.00 -16.69 -31.90
C PRO A 241 1.76 -17.55 -32.90
N THR A 242 1.08 -17.90 -33.99
CA THR A 242 1.66 -18.66 -35.10
C THR A 242 2.82 -17.83 -35.64
N HIS A 243 4.04 -18.34 -35.44
CA HIS A 243 5.27 -17.83 -36.03
C HIS A 243 5.60 -16.36 -35.74
N HIS A 244 6.16 -16.08 -34.57
CA HIS A 244 7.36 -15.24 -34.61
C HIS A 244 8.51 -16.13 -35.10
N HIS A 245 8.92 -15.91 -36.35
CA HIS A 245 10.27 -16.26 -36.77
C HIS A 245 11.23 -15.49 -35.86
N TRP A 246 11.64 -16.12 -34.77
CA TRP A 246 12.84 -15.70 -34.07
C TRP A 246 13.99 -15.99 -35.02
N ASP A 247 14.47 -14.97 -35.74
CA ASP A 247 15.78 -14.98 -36.41
C ASP A 247 16.86 -15.10 -35.32
N LEU A 248 17.04 -16.32 -34.82
CA LEU A 248 18.10 -16.68 -33.90
C LEU A 248 19.23 -17.34 -34.72
N PRO A 249 20.49 -16.93 -34.53
CA PRO A 249 21.63 -17.54 -35.19
C PRO A 249 21.69 -19.05 -34.89
N GLU A 250 21.98 -19.86 -35.92
CA GLU A 250 21.96 -21.34 -35.96
C GLU A 250 22.76 -22.08 -34.85
N GLN A 251 23.46 -21.37 -33.96
CA GLN A 251 24.32 -21.99 -32.93
C GLN A 251 23.61 -22.35 -31.61
N HIS A 252 22.31 -22.09 -31.45
CA HIS A 252 21.57 -22.40 -30.21
C HIS A 252 20.51 -23.52 -30.34
N HIS A 253 20.56 -24.33 -31.41
CA HIS A 253 19.56 -25.36 -31.72
C HIS A 253 19.50 -26.58 -30.77
N SER A 254 20.25 -26.64 -29.67
CA SER A 254 20.18 -27.76 -28.71
C SER A 254 19.13 -27.60 -27.60
N HIS A 255 18.44 -26.46 -27.50
CA HIS A 255 17.43 -26.20 -26.47
C HIS A 255 16.05 -25.79 -27.00
N LEU A 256 15.78 -26.00 -28.30
CA LEU A 256 14.42 -25.89 -28.83
C LEU A 256 13.56 -26.99 -28.23
N MET A 257 12.89 -26.58 -27.14
CA MET A 257 11.87 -27.27 -26.37
C MET A 257 11.12 -28.29 -27.23
N ALA A 258 11.12 -29.54 -26.79
CA ALA A 258 10.16 -30.52 -27.27
C ALA A 258 8.75 -29.96 -27.03
N GLN A 259 8.15 -29.36 -28.06
CA GLN A 259 6.72 -29.08 -28.05
C GLN A 259 6.04 -30.45 -28.13
N LEU A 260 5.56 -30.97 -27.01
CA LEU A 260 4.56 -32.02 -27.06
C LEU A 260 3.22 -31.33 -27.38
N PRO A 261 2.71 -31.39 -28.61
CA PRO A 261 1.37 -30.89 -28.89
C PRO A 261 0.37 -31.64 -28.02
N LEU A 262 -0.42 -30.90 -27.24
CA LEU A 262 -1.56 -31.45 -26.52
C LEU A 262 -2.64 -31.83 -27.53
N ASP A 263 -3.14 -33.06 -27.46
CA ASP A 263 -4.27 -33.49 -28.27
C ASP A 263 -5.57 -32.86 -27.77
N THR A 264 -6.57 -32.77 -28.66
CA THR A 264 -7.86 -32.13 -28.37
C THR A 264 -8.59 -32.76 -27.19
N SER A 265 -8.43 -34.08 -26.96
CA SER A 265 -9.05 -34.75 -25.80
C SER A 265 -8.41 -34.29 -24.49
N SER A 266 -7.08 -34.21 -24.43
CA SER A 266 -6.36 -33.67 -23.28
C SER A 266 -6.72 -32.20 -23.02
N GLN A 267 -6.82 -31.37 -24.06
CA GLN A 267 -7.25 -29.98 -23.93
C GLN A 267 -8.67 -29.89 -23.35
N GLN A 268 -9.60 -30.71 -23.83
CA GLN A 268 -10.97 -30.76 -23.31
C GLN A 268 -11.04 -31.17 -21.83
N ILE A 269 -10.21 -32.13 -21.39
CA ILE A 269 -10.14 -32.55 -19.98
C ILE A 269 -9.64 -31.39 -19.10
N ILE A 270 -8.55 -30.72 -19.51
CA ILE A 270 -7.97 -29.59 -18.77
C ILE A 270 -8.97 -28.42 -18.71
N TYR A 271 -9.65 -28.13 -19.83
CA TYR A 271 -10.69 -27.11 -19.89
C TYR A 271 -11.83 -27.41 -18.90
N ASN A 272 -12.40 -28.61 -18.95
CA ASN A 272 -13.51 -29.02 -18.09
C ASN A 272 -13.13 -28.99 -16.60
N TYR A 273 -11.90 -29.38 -16.26
CA TYR A 273 -11.39 -29.27 -14.89
C TYR A 273 -11.41 -27.80 -14.42
N HIS A 274 -10.83 -26.88 -15.18
CA HIS A 274 -10.79 -25.48 -14.78
C HIS A 274 -12.17 -24.82 -14.75
N VAL A 275 -13.07 -25.18 -15.67
CA VAL A 275 -14.47 -24.76 -15.61
C VAL A 275 -15.12 -25.23 -14.32
N SER A 276 -14.95 -26.50 -13.95
CA SER A 276 -15.55 -27.05 -12.72
C SER A 276 -15.06 -26.32 -11.46
N CYS A 277 -13.76 -25.98 -11.39
CA CYS A 277 -13.22 -25.19 -10.29
C CYS A 277 -13.82 -23.78 -10.26
N ILE A 278 -13.92 -23.09 -11.40
CA ILE A 278 -14.55 -21.74 -11.45
C ILE A 278 -15.99 -21.80 -10.96
N LEU A 279 -16.77 -22.79 -11.39
CA LEU A 279 -18.16 -22.96 -10.96
C LEU A 279 -18.28 -23.22 -9.46
N GLN A 280 -17.41 -24.06 -8.91
CA GLN A 280 -17.36 -24.32 -7.47
C GLN A 280 -17.02 -23.05 -6.69
N GLU A 281 -16.00 -22.31 -7.09
CA GLU A 281 -15.59 -21.06 -6.43
C GLU A 281 -16.66 -19.97 -6.53
N MET A 282 -17.30 -19.83 -7.70
CA MET A 282 -18.45 -18.94 -7.87
C MET A 282 -19.63 -19.32 -6.97
N SER A 283 -19.88 -20.63 -6.78
CA SER A 283 -20.90 -21.13 -5.85
C SER A 283 -20.55 -20.81 -4.39
N THR A 284 -19.29 -21.01 -3.98
CA THR A 284 -18.77 -20.63 -2.65
C THR A 284 -19.00 -19.14 -2.38
N LEU A 285 -18.79 -18.29 -3.38
CA LEU A 285 -19.02 -16.86 -3.28
C LEU A 285 -20.52 -16.47 -3.33
N GLY A 286 -21.43 -17.39 -3.69
CA GLY A 286 -22.85 -17.09 -3.92
C GLY A 286 -23.07 -16.21 -5.15
N LEU A 287 -22.31 -16.44 -6.23
CA LEU A 287 -22.42 -15.73 -7.50
C LEU A 287 -23.32 -16.45 -8.49
N LEU A 288 -23.85 -15.70 -9.45
CA LEU A 288 -24.68 -16.25 -10.52
C LEU A 288 -23.83 -17.09 -11.48
N ILE A 289 -24.26 -18.34 -11.66
CA ILE A 289 -23.61 -19.31 -12.54
C ILE A 289 -24.24 -19.23 -13.95
N PRO A 290 -23.46 -19.36 -15.05
CA PRO A 290 -24.02 -19.40 -16.40
C PRO A 290 -24.92 -20.61 -16.64
N SER A 291 -26.01 -20.42 -17.40
CA SER A 291 -26.88 -21.52 -17.84
C SER A 291 -26.31 -22.31 -19.02
N HIS A 292 -25.29 -21.76 -19.69
CA HIS A 292 -24.63 -22.37 -20.85
C HIS A 292 -23.11 -22.20 -20.71
N ILE A 293 -22.38 -23.27 -21.02
CA ILE A 293 -20.92 -23.33 -20.97
C ILE A 293 -20.44 -23.75 -22.36
N ALA A 294 -19.48 -23.01 -22.92
CA ALA A 294 -18.89 -23.33 -24.21
C ALA A 294 -18.12 -24.66 -24.18
N GLN A 295 -17.98 -25.27 -25.35
CA GLN A 295 -17.21 -26.50 -25.56
C GLN A 295 -16.26 -26.29 -26.74
N PRO A 296 -15.18 -25.49 -26.56
CA PRO A 296 -14.30 -25.09 -27.67
C PRO A 296 -13.53 -26.25 -28.29
N PHE A 297 -13.40 -27.39 -27.58
CA PHE A 297 -12.65 -28.57 -28.02
C PHE A 297 -13.54 -29.79 -28.31
N SER A 298 -14.87 -29.64 -28.34
CA SER A 298 -15.74 -30.77 -28.74
C SER A 298 -15.58 -31.04 -30.23
N SER A 299 -15.20 -32.26 -30.59
CA SER A 299 -15.17 -32.71 -31.99
C SER A 299 -16.55 -32.45 -32.63
N SER A 300 -16.60 -31.66 -33.70
CA SER A 300 -17.79 -31.59 -34.54
C SER A 300 -18.09 -33.01 -35.01
N SER A 301 -19.19 -33.59 -34.50
CA SER A 301 -19.73 -34.83 -35.01
C SER A 301 -20.25 -34.58 -36.43
N THR A 302 -19.39 -34.77 -37.43
CA THR A 302 -19.77 -35.04 -38.82
C THR A 302 -19.55 -36.50 -39.12
#